data_AF-A0A485KD06-F1
#
_entry.id   AF-A0A485KD06-F1
#
_cell.length_a   1.000
_cell.length_b   1.000
_cell.length_c   1.000
_cell.angle_alpha   90.00
_cell.angle_beta   90.00
_cell.angle_gamma   90.00
#
_symmetry.space_group_name_H-M   'P 1'
#
loop_
_entity.id
_entity.type
_entity.pdbx_description
1 polymer ?
#
loop_
_entity_poly.entity_id
_entity_poly.type
_entity_poly.pdbx_seq_one_letter_code
_entity_poly.pdbx_strand_id
1 'polypeptide(L)'
;MKSNGGGGGGSGLSLERFIRGKARPNKGKGETASGKRKRVEKAVLLRNYRKEKERSQPAVPSAAKVPAASSESGKPASFYDKFFAQMNDGDDNNHGKHKKERQASSTHRPDPLFKAKQKAQMVKDQRNQKRAAIEENLKVKEKKVEQRKKRHVKMSLRTKTGQPVVKHQIKDILAKLKSGN
;
A
#
# COMPACT_ATOMS: atom_id res chain seq x y z
N MET A 1 -18.71 38.59 55.40
CA MET A 1 -17.38 38.55 54.75
C MET A 1 -16.63 37.31 55.22
N LYS A 2 -15.86 36.70 54.31
CA LYS A 2 -14.94 35.56 54.50
C LYS A 2 -15.59 34.17 54.63
N SER A 3 -15.74 33.48 53.49
CA SER A 3 -15.53 32.04 53.43
C SER A 3 -14.19 31.77 52.75
N ASN A 4 -13.31 31.10 53.50
CA ASN A 4 -11.97 30.73 53.12
C ASN A 4 -11.99 29.78 51.92
N GLY A 5 -11.15 30.11 50.94
CA GLY A 5 -10.70 29.15 49.95
C GLY A 5 -9.66 28.20 50.52
N GLY A 6 -9.59 27.02 49.90
CA GLY A 6 -8.38 26.19 49.88
C GLY A 6 -8.48 24.88 50.64
N GLY A 7 -8.36 23.77 49.92
CA GLY A 7 -7.99 22.49 50.53
C GLY A 7 -8.50 21.20 49.87
N GLY A 8 -9.19 21.26 48.73
CA GLY A 8 -9.59 20.06 47.98
C GLY A 8 -8.44 19.53 47.12
N GLY A 9 -7.81 18.45 47.55
CA GLY A 9 -6.75 17.75 46.81
C GLY A 9 -7.20 17.32 45.41
N GLY A 10 -6.52 17.82 44.39
CA GLY A 10 -6.77 17.46 43.00
C GLY A 10 -5.62 17.93 42.11
N SER A 11 -4.91 16.97 41.52
CA SER A 11 -3.76 17.11 40.61
C SER A 11 -3.65 18.46 39.88
N GLY A 12 -2.53 19.17 40.11
CA GLY A 12 -2.19 20.47 39.52
C GLY A 12 -2.15 20.55 37.99
N LEU A 13 -3.32 20.60 37.37
CA LEU A 13 -3.52 21.12 36.02
C LEU A 13 -4.47 22.29 36.14
N SER A 14 -3.92 23.51 36.16
CA SER A 14 -4.72 24.74 36.16
C SER A 14 -5.75 24.69 35.03
N LEU A 15 -6.96 25.21 35.28
CA LEU A 15 -8.03 25.31 34.29
C LEU A 15 -7.54 26.01 33.01
N GLU A 16 -6.65 26.99 33.16
CA GLU A 16 -5.94 27.64 32.04
C GLU A 16 -5.07 26.68 31.22
N ARG A 17 -4.40 25.71 31.85
CA ARG A 17 -3.60 24.69 31.16
C ARG A 17 -4.50 23.70 30.42
N PHE A 18 -5.67 23.38 30.94
CA PHE A 18 -6.69 22.57 30.25
C PHE A 18 -7.28 23.29 29.03
N ILE A 19 -7.65 24.56 29.19
CA ILE A 19 -8.20 25.38 28.10
C ILE A 19 -7.14 25.62 27.01
N ARG A 20 -5.91 25.98 27.38
CA ARG A 20 -4.79 26.11 26.43
C ARG A 20 -4.44 24.79 25.74
N GLY A 21 -4.55 23.66 26.45
CA GLY A 21 -4.33 22.32 25.89
C GLY A 21 -5.39 21.90 24.87
N LYS A 22 -6.64 22.36 25.03
CA LYS A 22 -7.74 22.16 24.07
C LYS A 22 -7.69 23.16 22.90
N ALA A 23 -7.19 24.37 23.13
CA ALA A 23 -7.13 25.45 22.14
C ALA A 23 -5.94 25.36 21.17
N ARG A 24 -4.88 24.62 21.52
CA ARG A 24 -3.78 24.35 20.59
C ARG A 24 -4.13 23.14 19.73
N PRO A 25 -4.36 23.28 18.41
CA PRO A 25 -4.39 22.12 17.53
C PRO A 25 -3.05 21.41 17.71
N ASN A 26 -3.11 20.09 17.91
CA ASN A 26 -1.98 19.21 18.23
C ASN A 26 -0.86 19.30 17.18
N LYS A 27 -0.05 20.37 17.18
CA LYS A 27 1.14 20.52 16.35
C LYS A 27 2.30 19.63 16.82
N GLY A 28 2.13 18.95 17.96
CA GLY A 28 3.18 18.14 18.60
C GLY A 28 2.73 16.75 19.06
N LYS A 29 1.60 16.21 18.59
CA LYS A 29 1.34 14.78 18.79
C LYS A 29 2.25 14.01 17.85
N GLY A 30 3.22 13.30 18.45
CA GLY A 30 4.25 12.52 17.78
C GLY A 30 3.74 11.90 16.50
N GLU A 31 4.51 12.13 15.44
CA GLU A 31 4.18 11.75 14.07
C GLU A 31 3.61 10.33 14.07
N THR A 32 2.30 10.22 13.85
CA THR A 32 1.66 8.91 13.80
C THR A 32 2.40 8.08 12.76
N ALA A 33 2.45 6.76 12.92
CA ALA A 33 3.13 5.89 11.94
C ALA A 33 2.65 6.18 10.50
N SER A 34 1.40 6.62 10.34
CA SER A 34 0.82 7.12 9.10
C SER A 34 1.49 8.42 8.58
N GLY A 35 1.74 9.42 9.43
CA GLY A 35 2.42 10.66 9.06
C GLY A 35 3.89 10.47 8.66
N LYS A 36 4.60 9.54 9.31
CA LYS A 36 5.97 9.15 8.90
C LYS A 36 5.97 8.50 7.52
N ARG A 37 5.05 7.55 7.26
CA ARG A 37 4.89 6.90 5.95
C ARG A 37 4.63 7.91 4.84
N LYS A 38 3.71 8.85 5.04
CA LYS A 38 3.39 9.91 4.05
C LYS A 38 4.61 10.77 3.70
N ARG A 39 5.47 11.07 4.68
CA ARG A 39 6.71 11.83 4.43
C ARG A 39 7.74 11.04 3.64
N VAL A 40 7.94 9.77 4.00
CA VAL A 40 8.85 8.88 3.26
C VAL A 40 8.36 8.73 1.81
N GLU A 41 7.07 8.50 1.61
CA GLU A 41 6.45 8.40 0.28
C GLU A 41 6.65 9.68 -0.53
N LYS A 42 6.39 10.85 0.07
CA LYS A 42 6.65 12.16 -0.56
C LYS A 42 8.13 12.35 -0.92
N ALA A 43 9.05 11.92 -0.05
CA ALA A 43 10.48 12.03 -0.30
C ALA A 43 10.95 11.11 -1.45
N VAL A 44 10.44 9.87 -1.51
CA VAL A 44 10.71 8.94 -2.61
C VAL A 44 10.17 9.49 -3.93
N LEU A 45 8.95 10.01 -3.93
CA LEU A 45 8.34 10.62 -5.12
C LEU A 45 9.17 11.80 -5.65
N LEU A 46 9.62 12.70 -4.76
CA LEU A 46 10.47 13.83 -5.15
C LEU A 46 11.83 13.38 -5.71
N ARG A 47 12.43 12.34 -5.14
CA ARG A 47 13.69 11.77 -5.64
C ARG A 47 13.51 11.19 -7.04
N ASN A 48 12.44 10.44 -7.27
CA ASN A 48 12.16 9.85 -8.58
C ASN A 48 11.87 10.93 -9.62
N TYR A 49 11.06 11.93 -9.27
CA TYR A 49 10.80 13.07 -10.14
C TYR A 49 12.08 13.82 -10.52
N ARG A 50 13.00 14.08 -9.58
CA ARG A 50 14.29 14.72 -9.88
C ARG A 50 15.12 13.88 -10.85
N LYS A 51 15.24 12.57 -10.59
CA LYS A 51 15.95 11.64 -11.48
C LYS A 51 15.36 11.61 -12.88
N GLU A 52 14.03 11.58 -12.99
CA GLU A 52 13.34 11.57 -14.28
C GLU A 52 13.50 12.91 -15.01
N LYS A 53 13.45 14.03 -14.28
CA LYS A 53 13.69 15.38 -14.83
C LYS A 53 15.12 15.56 -15.33
N GLU A 54 16.12 15.07 -14.60
CA GLU A 54 17.52 15.05 -15.03
C GLU A 54 17.72 14.15 -16.26
N ARG A 55 16.95 13.06 -16.38
CA ARG A 55 16.99 12.16 -17.53
C ARG A 55 16.25 12.72 -18.74
N SER A 56 15.19 13.50 -18.54
CA SER A 56 14.35 14.05 -19.61
C SER A 56 14.81 15.44 -20.09
N GLN A 57 15.70 16.11 -19.35
CA GLN A 57 16.40 17.27 -19.89
C GLN A 57 17.63 16.80 -20.68
N PRO A 58 17.64 16.92 -22.02
CA PRO A 58 18.88 16.84 -22.78
C PRO A 58 19.76 17.98 -22.29
N ALA A 59 21.03 17.68 -21.94
CA ALA A 59 22.01 18.68 -21.58
C ALA A 59 22.04 19.78 -22.65
N VAL A 60 21.46 20.95 -22.32
CA VAL A 60 21.61 22.14 -23.15
C VAL A 60 23.07 22.58 -22.96
N PRO A 61 23.89 22.65 -24.03
CA PRO A 61 25.30 22.94 -23.87
C PRO A 61 25.49 24.44 -23.62
N SER A 62 25.59 24.85 -22.36
CA SER A 62 26.15 26.17 -22.03
C SER A 62 27.63 26.03 -21.71
N ALA A 63 28.44 26.26 -22.74
CA ALA A 63 29.79 26.82 -22.74
C ALA A 63 30.68 26.59 -21.50
N ALA A 64 31.66 25.69 -21.64
CA ALA A 64 33.10 26.05 -21.64
C ALA A 64 33.99 24.84 -21.25
N LYS A 65 34.35 23.99 -22.23
CA LYS A 65 35.73 23.51 -22.44
C LYS A 65 35.82 22.66 -23.71
N VAL A 66 36.21 23.28 -24.82
CA VAL A 66 36.97 22.64 -25.92
C VAL A 66 38.03 23.67 -26.34
N PRO A 67 39.30 23.25 -26.47
CA PRO A 67 39.85 22.93 -27.79
C PRO A 67 40.57 21.56 -27.72
N ALA A 68 40.89 20.83 -28.76
CA ALA A 68 40.79 21.01 -30.20
C ALA A 68 41.03 19.63 -30.85
N ALA A 69 40.50 19.50 -32.06
CA ALA A 69 41.10 18.85 -33.23
C ALA A 69 41.49 17.35 -33.22
N SER A 70 40.92 16.70 -34.25
CA SER A 70 41.58 15.83 -35.23
C SER A 70 41.70 14.32 -34.97
N SER A 71 41.50 13.60 -36.08
CA SER A 71 41.96 12.24 -36.40
C SER A 71 41.01 11.07 -36.13
N GLU A 72 40.49 10.52 -37.24
CA GLU A 72 40.48 9.10 -37.59
C GLU A 72 41.35 8.19 -36.68
N SER A 73 40.82 6.99 -36.39
CA SER A 73 41.50 5.83 -35.78
C SER A 73 42.04 6.00 -34.35
N GLY A 74 41.20 5.70 -33.33
CA GLY A 74 41.68 5.72 -31.95
C GLY A 74 40.70 5.26 -30.86
N LYS A 75 39.64 4.52 -31.20
CA LYS A 75 38.79 3.92 -30.17
C LYS A 75 39.36 2.54 -29.80
N PRO A 76 39.65 2.23 -28.52
CA PRO A 76 40.00 0.87 -28.13
C PRO A 76 38.81 -0.03 -28.45
N ALA A 77 39.02 -1.03 -29.32
CA ALA A 77 37.98 -1.97 -29.73
C ALA A 77 37.30 -2.54 -28.48
N SER A 78 35.96 -2.41 -28.44
CA SER A 78 35.19 -2.86 -27.30
C SER A 78 35.30 -4.38 -27.16
N PHE A 79 35.04 -4.92 -25.97
CA PHE A 79 35.05 -6.36 -25.75
C PHE A 79 34.19 -7.12 -26.77
N TYR A 80 33.04 -6.54 -27.17
CA TYR A 80 32.14 -7.14 -28.15
C TYR A 80 32.73 -7.15 -29.58
N ASP A 81 33.48 -6.12 -29.97
CA ASP A 81 34.11 -6.08 -31.30
C ASP A 81 35.13 -7.23 -31.46
N LYS A 82 35.89 -7.51 -30.39
CA LYS A 82 36.84 -8.63 -30.37
C LYS A 82 36.15 -9.98 -30.33
N PHE A 83 35.05 -10.08 -29.58
CA PHE A 83 34.29 -11.33 -29.44
C PHE A 83 33.64 -11.77 -30.76
N PHE A 84 33.04 -10.84 -31.51
CA PHE A 84 32.41 -11.18 -32.79
C PHE A 84 33.41 -11.36 -33.92
N ALA A 85 34.54 -10.63 -33.91
CA ALA A 85 35.64 -10.91 -34.84
C ALA A 85 36.15 -12.35 -34.66
N GLN A 86 36.32 -12.80 -33.41
CA GLN A 86 36.77 -14.16 -33.10
C GLN A 86 35.76 -15.25 -33.51
N MET A 87 34.46 -14.95 -33.59
CA MET A 87 33.46 -15.92 -34.08
C MET A 87 33.38 -16.01 -35.61
N ASN A 88 33.76 -14.94 -36.32
CA ASN A 88 33.70 -14.91 -37.79
C ASN A 88 34.96 -15.48 -38.46
N ASP A 89 36.09 -15.53 -37.76
CA ASP A 89 37.35 -16.12 -38.26
C ASP A 89 37.43 -17.65 -38.05
N GLY A 90 36.31 -18.31 -37.74
CA GLY A 90 36.27 -19.70 -37.27
C GLY A 90 35.25 -20.59 -37.99
N ASP A 91 34.96 -20.36 -39.27
CA ASP A 91 34.13 -21.28 -40.06
C ASP A 91 34.84 -21.66 -41.36
N ASP A 92 35.56 -22.78 -41.32
CA ASP A 92 35.72 -23.65 -42.47
C ASP A 92 36.25 -24.99 -41.95
N ASN A 93 35.33 -25.93 -41.65
CA ASN A 93 35.43 -27.32 -42.12
C ASN A 93 34.42 -28.25 -41.42
N ASN A 94 33.76 -29.03 -42.28
CA ASN A 94 33.34 -30.43 -42.07
C ASN A 94 31.99 -30.77 -41.40
N HIS A 95 31.02 -31.03 -42.30
CA HIS A 95 30.24 -32.27 -42.44
C HIS A 95 29.85 -33.11 -41.21
N GLY A 96 28.54 -33.40 -41.11
CA GLY A 96 28.08 -34.59 -40.37
C GLY A 96 26.60 -34.63 -40.03
N LYS A 97 25.71 -34.73 -41.03
CA LYS A 97 24.30 -35.10 -40.82
C LYS A 97 24.20 -36.53 -40.27
N HIS A 98 24.16 -36.70 -38.96
CA HIS A 98 23.77 -37.96 -38.33
C HIS A 98 22.37 -37.83 -37.72
N LYS A 99 21.35 -38.20 -38.50
CA LYS A 99 20.03 -38.57 -37.96
C LYS A 99 20.15 -39.96 -37.34
N LYS A 100 20.44 -40.03 -36.04
CA LYS A 100 20.19 -41.23 -35.22
C LYS A 100 18.86 -41.03 -34.50
N GLU A 101 17.86 -41.81 -34.89
CA GLU A 101 16.65 -42.04 -34.10
C GLU A 101 17.07 -42.66 -32.76
N ARG A 102 17.21 -41.81 -31.76
CA ARG A 102 17.35 -42.24 -30.37
C ARG A 102 15.94 -42.40 -29.83
N GLN A 103 15.53 -43.64 -29.60
CA GLN A 103 14.50 -43.95 -28.61
C GLN A 103 14.94 -43.29 -27.29
N ALA A 104 14.34 -42.15 -26.99
CA ALA A 104 14.56 -41.46 -25.73
C ALA A 104 13.83 -42.27 -24.67
N SER A 105 14.56 -43.10 -23.93
CA SER A 105 14.18 -43.34 -22.53
C SER A 105 13.90 -41.96 -21.95
N SER A 106 12.64 -41.71 -21.60
CA SER A 106 12.17 -40.44 -21.07
C SER A 106 12.84 -40.26 -19.71
N THR A 107 14.10 -39.81 -19.75
CA THR A 107 14.80 -39.26 -18.60
C THR A 107 13.90 -38.15 -18.11
N HIS A 108 13.26 -38.37 -16.97
CA HIS A 108 12.34 -37.43 -16.35
C HIS A 108 13.15 -36.22 -15.92
N ARG A 109 13.43 -35.33 -16.87
CA ARG A 109 14.07 -34.06 -16.61
C ARG A 109 12.98 -33.19 -15.97
N PRO A 110 13.21 -32.66 -14.77
CA PRO A 110 12.24 -31.78 -14.15
C PRO A 110 11.99 -30.59 -15.07
N ASP A 111 10.72 -30.21 -15.23
CA ASP A 111 10.33 -29.03 -15.99
C ASP A 111 11.16 -27.84 -15.48
N PRO A 112 11.95 -27.15 -16.33
CA PRO A 112 12.78 -26.02 -15.91
C PRO A 112 11.95 -24.90 -15.29
N LEU A 113 10.64 -24.85 -15.56
CA LEU A 113 9.70 -23.89 -15.01
C LEU A 113 8.97 -24.39 -13.76
N PHE A 114 9.20 -25.63 -13.30
CA PHE A 114 8.48 -26.20 -12.15
C PHE A 114 8.58 -25.33 -10.89
N LYS A 115 9.80 -24.89 -10.55
CA LYS A 115 10.05 -24.00 -9.40
C LYS A 115 9.39 -22.63 -9.59
N ALA A 116 9.41 -22.11 -10.82
CA ALA A 116 8.77 -20.84 -11.14
C ALA A 116 7.25 -20.92 -11.02
N LYS A 117 6.64 -22.01 -11.54
CA LYS A 117 5.20 -22.30 -11.43
C LYS A 117 4.78 -22.45 -9.97
N GLN A 118 5.53 -23.21 -9.17
CA GLN A 118 5.25 -23.38 -7.75
C GLN A 118 5.33 -22.03 -6.99
N LYS A 119 6.34 -21.21 -7.28
CA LYS A 119 6.47 -19.87 -6.67
C LYS A 119 5.33 -18.94 -7.09
N ALA A 120 4.95 -18.95 -8.37
CA ALA A 120 3.84 -18.15 -8.87
C ALA A 120 2.52 -18.56 -8.20
N GLN A 121 2.31 -19.86 -8.02
CA GLN A 121 1.15 -20.40 -7.32
C GLN A 121 1.12 -19.95 -5.85
N MET A 122 2.24 -20.09 -5.11
CA MET A 122 2.32 -19.60 -3.74
C MET A 122 2.04 -18.10 -3.62
N VAL A 123 2.54 -17.27 -4.54
CA VAL A 123 2.27 -15.83 -4.55
C VAL A 123 0.80 -15.53 -4.82
N LYS A 124 0.17 -16.27 -5.74
CA LYS A 124 -1.26 -16.15 -6.04
C LYS A 124 -2.11 -16.51 -4.82
N ASP A 125 -1.78 -17.61 -4.15
CA ASP A 125 -2.49 -18.08 -2.96
C ASP A 125 -2.35 -17.10 -1.80
N GLN A 126 -1.13 -16.57 -1.55
CA GLN A 126 -0.93 -15.51 -0.55
C GLN A 126 -1.73 -14.24 -0.87
N ARG A 127 -1.84 -13.85 -2.14
CA ARG A 127 -2.64 -12.68 -2.54
C ARG A 127 -4.13 -12.92 -2.30
N ASN A 128 -4.61 -14.12 -2.60
CA ASN A 128 -6.00 -14.50 -2.38
C ASN A 128 -6.33 -14.55 -0.88
N GLN A 129 -5.45 -15.13 -0.06
CA GLN A 129 -5.60 -15.13 1.41
C GLN A 129 -5.69 -13.69 1.98
N LYS A 130 -4.83 -12.78 1.51
CA LYS A 130 -4.89 -11.37 1.93
C LYS A 130 -6.21 -10.71 1.53
N ARG A 131 -6.72 -10.98 0.33
CA ARG A 131 -8.02 -10.46 -0.13
C ARG A 131 -9.17 -11.02 0.72
N ALA A 132 -9.18 -12.33 0.97
CA ALA A 132 -10.19 -12.98 1.80
C ALA A 132 -10.19 -12.39 3.23
N ALA A 133 -9.02 -12.23 3.85
CA ALA A 133 -8.92 -11.61 5.17
C ALA A 133 -9.45 -10.17 5.20
N ILE A 134 -9.22 -9.38 4.14
CA ILE A 134 -9.78 -8.03 4.03
C ILE A 134 -11.30 -8.08 3.91
N GLU A 135 -11.83 -8.98 3.07
CA GLU A 135 -13.26 -9.13 2.86
C GLU A 135 -14.00 -9.57 4.13
N GLU A 136 -13.45 -10.52 4.88
CA GLU A 136 -14.00 -10.94 6.18
C GLU A 136 -14.03 -9.78 7.18
N ASN A 137 -12.95 -8.99 7.25
CA ASN A 137 -12.90 -7.81 8.12
C ASN A 137 -13.95 -6.75 7.73
N LEU A 138 -14.22 -6.58 6.43
CA LEU A 138 -15.28 -5.69 5.95
C LEU A 138 -16.67 -6.22 6.36
N LYS A 139 -16.94 -7.51 6.13
CA LYS A 139 -18.21 -8.15 6.54
C LYS A 139 -18.46 -8.03 8.05
N VAL A 140 -17.42 -8.19 8.88
CA VAL A 140 -17.55 -8.01 10.34
C VAL A 140 -17.88 -6.55 10.70
N LYS A 141 -17.26 -5.57 10.03
CA LYS A 141 -17.58 -4.15 10.23
C LYS A 141 -19.00 -3.82 9.82
N GLU A 142 -19.45 -4.32 8.67
CA GLU A 142 -20.80 -4.13 8.16
C GLU A 142 -21.84 -4.69 9.14
N LYS A 143 -21.67 -5.95 9.60
CA LYS A 143 -22.53 -6.55 10.63
C LYS A 143 -22.59 -5.70 11.91
N LYS A 144 -21.46 -5.14 12.37
CA LYS A 144 -21.44 -4.24 13.54
C LYS A 144 -22.20 -2.94 13.28
N VAL A 145 -22.07 -2.37 12.09
CA VAL A 145 -22.81 -1.16 11.70
C VAL A 145 -24.31 -1.44 11.63
N GLU A 146 -24.73 -2.57 11.05
CA GLU A 146 -26.12 -2.99 11.01
C GLU A 146 -26.70 -3.21 12.40
N GLN A 147 -25.99 -3.94 13.28
CA GLN A 147 -26.40 -4.12 14.67
C GLN A 147 -26.55 -2.79 15.40
N ARG A 148 -25.61 -1.86 15.20
CA ARG A 148 -25.68 -0.50 15.76
C ARG A 148 -26.87 0.27 15.22
N LYS A 149 -27.14 0.22 13.91
CA LYS A 149 -28.30 0.85 13.27
C LYS A 149 -29.60 0.26 13.83
N LYS A 150 -29.72 -1.06 13.91
CA LYS A 150 -30.88 -1.77 14.52
C LYS A 150 -31.08 -1.34 15.97
N ARG A 151 -30.01 -1.30 16.77
CA ARG A 151 -30.05 -0.81 18.16
C ARG A 151 -30.48 0.66 18.21
N HIS A 152 -29.93 1.52 17.36
CA HIS A 152 -30.28 2.93 17.32
C HIS A 152 -31.76 3.12 16.97
N VAL A 153 -32.26 2.44 15.94
CA VAL A 153 -33.68 2.47 15.58
C VAL A 153 -34.55 1.99 16.74
N LYS A 154 -34.18 0.88 17.40
CA LYS A 154 -34.90 0.38 18.58
C LYS A 154 -34.89 1.38 19.75
N MET A 155 -33.75 2.04 19.99
CA MET A 155 -33.60 3.04 21.04
C MET A 155 -34.28 4.35 20.68
N SER A 156 -34.39 4.76 19.41
CA SER A 156 -35.10 5.98 19.03
C SER A 156 -36.61 5.84 19.18
N LEU A 157 -37.12 4.61 19.09
CA LEU A 157 -38.54 4.30 19.32
C LEU A 157 -38.89 4.24 20.82
N ARG A 158 -37.89 4.24 21.72
CA ARG A 158 -38.09 4.06 23.17
C ARG A 158 -37.39 5.16 23.97
N THR A 159 -37.92 5.45 25.14
CA THR A 159 -37.29 6.38 26.08
C THR A 159 -36.09 5.70 26.76
N LYS A 160 -35.31 6.46 27.55
CA LYS A 160 -34.17 5.92 28.33
C LYS A 160 -34.60 4.78 29.27
N THR A 161 -35.84 4.83 29.78
CA THR A 161 -36.44 3.81 30.66
C THR A 161 -37.05 2.64 29.89
N GLY A 162 -36.99 2.64 28.55
CA GLY A 162 -37.49 1.56 27.70
C GLY A 162 -38.98 1.65 27.35
N GLN A 163 -39.70 2.66 27.86
CA GLN A 163 -41.10 2.91 27.50
C GLN A 163 -41.22 3.40 26.03
N PRO A 164 -42.31 3.11 25.33
CA PRO A 164 -42.52 3.62 23.97
C PRO A 164 -42.57 5.15 23.98
N VAL A 165 -41.92 5.79 23.02
CA VAL A 165 -41.98 7.26 22.87
C VAL A 165 -43.39 7.65 22.44
N VAL A 166 -43.99 8.64 23.10
CA VAL A 166 -45.37 9.12 22.84
C VAL A 166 -45.62 9.40 21.34
N LYS A 167 -44.63 9.98 20.65
CA LYS A 167 -44.66 10.23 19.19
C LYS A 167 -44.96 8.98 18.35
N HIS A 168 -44.59 7.79 18.83
CA HIS A 168 -44.75 6.51 18.13
C HIS A 168 -45.85 5.62 18.74
N GLN A 169 -46.49 6.05 19.82
CA GLN A 169 -47.45 5.26 20.58
C GLN A 169 -48.67 4.82 19.76
N ILE A 170 -49.20 5.71 18.91
CA ILE A 170 -50.32 5.37 18.00
C ILE A 170 -49.91 4.26 17.02
N LYS A 171 -48.71 4.38 16.43
CA LYS A 171 -48.19 3.38 15.49
C LYS A 171 -47.99 2.02 16.18
N ASP A 172 -47.52 2.02 17.42
CA ASP A 172 -47.34 0.80 18.21
C ASP A 172 -48.67 0.14 18.59
N ILE A 173 -49.70 0.93 18.94
CA ILE A 173 -51.06 0.43 19.20
C ILE A 173 -51.62 -0.20 17.93
N LEU A 174 -51.54 0.48 16.79
CA LEU A 174 -52.01 -0.04 15.51
C LEU A 174 -51.27 -1.32 15.08
N ALA A 175 -49.95 -1.39 15.32
CA ALA A 175 -49.17 -2.60 15.03
C ALA A 175 -49.62 -3.78 15.90
N LYS A 176 -49.85 -3.55 17.21
CA LYS A 176 -50.35 -4.59 18.13
C LYS A 176 -51.73 -5.10 17.73
N LEU A 177 -52.63 -4.20 17.33
CA LEU A 177 -53.96 -4.57 16.86
C LEU A 177 -53.90 -5.39 15.56
N LYS A 178 -52.94 -5.10 14.66
CA LYS A 178 -52.75 -5.86 13.41
C LYS A 178 -52.09 -7.23 13.61
N SER A 179 -51.23 -7.39 14.62
CA SER A 179 -50.57 -8.66 14.92
C SER A 179 -51.36 -9.55 15.89
N GLY A 180 -52.44 -9.03 16.47
CA GLY A 180 -53.32 -9.74 17.40
C GLY A 180 -54.56 -10.36 16.73
N ASN A 181 -54.69 -10.18 15.41
CA ASN A 181 -55.58 -10.95 14.53
C ASN A 181 -54.75 -11.97 13.75
#